data_AF-A0A7K2M019-F1
#
_entry.id   AF-A0A7K2M019-F1
#
_cell.length_a   1.000
_cell.length_b   1.000
_cell.length_c   1.000
_cell.angle_alpha   90.00
_cell.angle_beta   90.00
_cell.angle_gamma   90.00
#
_symmetry.space_group_name_H-M   'P 1'
#
loop_
_entity.id
_entity.type
_entity.pdbx_description
1 polymer ?
#
loop_
_entity_poly.entity_id
_entity_poly.type
_entity_poly.pdbx_seq_one_letter_code
_entity_poly.pdbx_strand_id
1 'polypeptide(L)' 'RTPTGDPGVDAALERLGDADHLATDGHVAVYEDVHRGLRDALTALDARPGSPAPAPPYRHRS' A
#
# COMPACT_ATOMS: atom_id res chain seq x y z
N ARG A 1 6.02 17.25 4.54
CA ARG A 1 5.39 16.23 3.65
C ARG A 1 3.92 16.13 4.03
N THR A 2 2.99 16.14 3.08
CA THR A 2 1.57 15.90 3.38
C THR A 2 1.36 14.40 3.57
N PRO A 3 0.81 13.94 4.69
CA PRO A 3 0.52 12.51 4.90
C PRO A 3 -0.49 12.03 3.87
N THR A 4 -0.29 10.80 3.38
CA THR A 4 -1.16 10.19 2.37
C THR A 4 -2.47 9.70 2.97
N GLY A 5 -2.51 9.54 4.31
CA GLY A 5 -3.69 9.07 5.04
C GLY A 5 -3.78 7.54 5.14
N ASP A 6 -2.83 6.82 4.54
CA ASP A 6 -2.64 5.40 4.76
C ASP A 6 -1.43 5.19 5.69
N PRO A 7 -1.61 4.59 6.87
CA PRO A 7 -0.55 4.46 7.87
C PRO A 7 0.60 3.55 7.39
N GLY A 8 0.35 2.61 6.48
CA GLY A 8 1.40 1.76 5.91
C GLY A 8 2.26 2.50 4.90
N VAL A 9 1.61 3.29 4.03
CA VAL A 9 2.30 4.16 3.09
C VAL A 9 3.09 5.24 3.83
N ASP A 10 2.49 5.89 4.84
CA ASP A 10 3.17 6.93 5.61
C ASP A 10 4.40 6.40 6.36
N ALA A 11 4.34 5.17 6.91
CA ALA A 11 5.50 4.52 7.56
C ALA A 11 6.62 4.15 6.56
N ALA A 12 6.27 3.65 5.36
CA ALA A 12 7.25 3.37 4.32
C ALA A 12 7.94 4.65 3.82
N LEU A 13 7.19 5.74 3.74
CA LEU A 13 7.68 7.05 3.33
C LEU A 13 8.61 7.69 4.36
N GLU A 14 8.37 7.48 5.65
CA GLU A 14 9.27 7.89 6.74
C GLU A 14 10.59 7.13 6.67
N ARG A 15 10.54 5.81 6.54
CA ARG A 15 11.71 4.93 6.42
C ARG A 15 12.57 5.23 5.19
N LEU A 16 11.95 5.68 4.09
CA LEU A 16 12.65 6.14 2.90
C LEU A 16 13.40 7.46 3.15
N GLY A 17 12.86 8.35 3.98
CA GLY A 17 13.55 9.58 4.39
C GLY A 17 14.79 9.31 5.25
N ASP A 18 14.76 8.26 6.07
CA ASP A 18 15.93 7.81 6.83
C ASP A 18 17.05 7.27 5.91
N ALA A 19 16.67 6.72 4.76
CA ALA A 19 17.59 6.18 3.76
C ALA A 19 18.40 7.27 3.04
N ASP A 20 17.80 8.46 2.82
CA ASP A 20 18.48 9.63 2.23
C ASP A 20 19.68 10.12 3.06
N HIS A 21 19.77 9.71 4.33
CA HIS A 21 20.90 9.99 5.23
C HIS A 21 21.91 8.85 5.38
N LEU A 22 21.70 7.71 4.72
CA LEU A 22 22.62 6.57 4.77
C LEU A 22 23.71 6.68 3.68
N ALA A 23 24.90 6.14 3.96
CA ALA A 23 25.97 6.04 2.96
C ALA A 23 25.57 5.14 1.78
N THR A 24 26.06 5.46 0.58
CA THR A 24 25.66 4.88 -0.71
C THR A 24 25.77 3.34 -0.78
N ASP A 25 26.69 2.73 -0.02
CA ASP A 25 26.85 1.27 0.04
C ASP A 25 25.64 0.56 0.68
N GLY A 26 24.81 1.27 1.46
CA GLY A 26 23.57 0.74 2.05
C GLY A 26 22.31 0.99 1.23
N HIS A 27 22.38 1.78 0.15
CA HIS A 27 21.19 2.25 -0.59
C HIS A 27 20.43 1.13 -1.29
N VAL A 28 21.13 0.14 -1.86
CA VAL A 28 20.49 -0.95 -2.62
C VAL A 28 19.62 -1.82 -1.71
N ALA A 29 20.14 -2.20 -0.53
CA ALA A 29 19.39 -3.02 0.41
C ALA A 29 18.12 -2.31 0.92
N VAL A 30 18.18 -0.98 1.09
CA VAL A 30 17.03 -0.18 1.51
C VAL A 30 16.03 0.00 0.36
N TYR A 31 16.51 0.23 -0.87
CA TYR A 31 15.64 0.32 -2.05
C TYR A 31 14.85 -0.96 -2.28
N GLU A 32 15.49 -2.13 -2.11
CA GLU A 32 14.85 -3.44 -2.26
C GLU A 32 13.81 -3.71 -1.17
N ASP A 33 14.12 -3.34 0.09
CA ASP A 33 13.18 -3.47 1.21
C ASP A 33 11.95 -2.58 1.01
N VAL A 34 12.16 -1.34 0.57
CA VAL A 34 11.08 -0.38 0.27
C VAL A 34 10.23 -0.86 -0.91
N HIS A 35 10.86 -1.35 -2.00
CA HIS A 35 10.12 -1.88 -3.15
C HIS A 35 9.26 -3.08 -2.76
N ARG A 36 9.77 -3.96 -1.89
CA ARG A 36 9.01 -5.10 -1.38
C ARG A 36 7.82 -4.64 -0.52
N GLY A 37 8.06 -3.75 0.44
CA GLY A 37 7.00 -3.23 1.31
C GLY A 37 5.89 -2.52 0.55
N LEU A 38 6.23 -1.72 -0.47
CA LEU A 38 5.23 -1.05 -1.31
C LEU A 38 4.42 -2.06 -2.14
N ARG A 39 5.07 -3.08 -2.68
CA ARG A 39 4.39 -4.13 -3.46
C ARG A 39 3.41 -4.92 -2.61
N ASP A 40 3.78 -5.24 -1.38
CA ASP A 40 2.92 -5.96 -0.45
C ASP A 40 1.70 -5.12 -0.04
N ALA A 41 1.90 -3.82 0.22
CA ALA A 41 0.81 -2.90 0.53
C ALA A 41 -0.19 -2.76 -0.63
N LEU A 42 0.30 -2.59 -1.86
CA LEU A 42 -0.53 -2.54 -3.06
C LEU A 42 -1.27 -3.85 -3.30
N THR A 43 -0.61 -4.99 -3.07
CA THR A 43 -1.23 -6.32 -3.17
C THR A 43 -2.33 -6.48 -2.12
N ALA A 44 -2.14 -6.00 -0.90
CA ALA A 44 -3.15 -6.05 0.15
C ALA A 44 -4.37 -5.17 -0.16
N LEU A 45 -4.17 -4.04 -0.86
CA LEU A 45 -5.26 -3.20 -1.35
C LEU A 45 -6.05 -3.87 -2.47
N ASP A 46 -5.35 -4.52 -3.41
CA ASP A 46 -5.98 -5.25 -4.53
C ASP A 46 -6.72 -6.53 -4.05
N ALA A 47 -6.16 -7.21 -3.05
CA ALA A 47 -6.77 -8.38 -2.43
C ALA A 47 -7.98 -8.05 -1.55
N ARG A 48 -8.25 -6.77 -1.28
CA ARG A 48 -9.47 -6.36 -0.57
C ARG A 48 -10.66 -6.67 -1.50
N PRO A 49 -11.56 -7.60 -1.13
CA PRO A 49 -12.71 -7.91 -1.97
C PRO A 49 -13.47 -6.62 -2.23
N GLY A 50 -13.67 -6.27 -3.50
CA GLY A 50 -14.56 -5.18 -3.88
C GLY A 50 -15.88 -5.39 -3.17
N SER A 51 -16.40 -4.34 -2.52
CA SER A 51 -17.67 -4.35 -1.79
C SER A 51 -18.69 -5.22 -2.53
N PRO A 52 -19.39 -6.14 -1.85
CA PRO A 52 -20.34 -7.03 -2.50
C PRO A 52 -21.29 -6.17 -3.35
N ALA A 53 -21.30 -6.43 -4.65
CA ALA A 53 -22.20 -5.75 -5.57
C ALA A 53 -23.63 -5.87 -5.02
N PRO A 54 -24.43 -4.80 -5.00
CA PRO A 54 -25.79 -4.86 -4.48
C PRO A 54 -26.55 -5.98 -5.20
N ALA A 55 -27.12 -6.89 -4.41
CA ALA A 55 -27.87 -8.02 -4.93
C ALA A 55 -28.96 -7.54 -5.90
N PRO A 56 -29.17 -8.22 -7.04
CA PRO A 56 -30.21 -7.83 -7.98
C PRO A 56 -31.57 -7.85 -7.25
N PRO A 57 -32.42 -6.81 -7.42
CA PRO A 57 -33.71 -6.77 -6.76
C PRO A 57 -34.51 -7.99 -7.24
N TYR A 58 -34.82 -8.87 -6.29
CA TYR A 58 -35.68 -10.02 -6.47
C TYR A 58 -36.93 -9.60 -7.23
N ARG A 59 -37.14 -10.22 -8.40
CA ARG A 59 -38.29 -9.95 -9.25
C ARG A 59 -39.52 -10.58 -8.61
N HIS A 60 -40.20 -9.84 -7.73
CA HIS A 60 -41.58 -10.16 -7.38
C HIS A 60 -42.45 -9.98 -8.63
N ARG A 61 -42.84 -11.09 -9.23
CA ARG A 61 -44.03 -11.18 -10.10
C ARG A 61 -44.43 -12.66 -10.06
N SER A 62 -45.35 -13.01 -9.16
CA SER A 62 -46.82 -12.98 -9.36
C SER A 62 -47.24 -13.96 -10.44
#